data_AF-A0A944YDG5-F1
#
_entry.id   AF-A0A944YDG5-F1
#
_cell.length_a   1.000
_cell.length_b   1.000
_cell.length_c   1.000
_cell.angle_alpha   90.00
_cell.angle_beta   90.00
_cell.angle_gamma   90.00
#
_symmetry.space_group_name_H-M   'P 1'
#
loop_
_entity.id
_entity.type
_entity.pdbx_description
1 polymer ?
#
loop_
_entity_poly.entity_id
_entity_poly.type
_entity_poly.pdbx_seq_one_letter_code
_entity_poly.pdbx_strand_id
1 'polypeptide(L)'
;MSYPSVNMYVSSKSVSKNNLSKLRSDLNRFLKTTKSVYCKAHKKRIYLDKLPEALTERKNRKSRLKVFDIAIDILKHEPVLKESIKNGFVCYEIKGLDADNKEIIIHIREEKGPKKDRKLYFVSCFLRS
;
A
#
# COMPACT_ATOMS: atom_id res chain seq x y z
N MET A 1 -29.25 -7.07 -9.12
CA MET A 1 -28.93 -6.82 -7.69
C MET A 1 -27.64 -6.02 -7.64
N SER A 2 -27.76 -4.72 -7.37
CA SER A 2 -26.61 -3.81 -7.27
C SER A 2 -26.05 -3.92 -5.86
N TYR A 3 -24.83 -4.42 -5.72
CA TYR A 3 -24.13 -4.43 -4.44
C TYR A 3 -24.05 -2.99 -3.91
N PRO A 4 -24.33 -2.74 -2.62
CA PRO A 4 -24.17 -1.40 -2.06
C PRO A 4 -22.70 -1.01 -2.24
N SER A 5 -22.48 0.22 -2.71
CA SER A 5 -21.17 0.85 -2.77
C SER A 5 -20.51 0.74 -1.40
N VAL A 6 -19.60 -0.24 -1.27
CA VAL A 6 -18.84 -0.47 -0.04
C VAL A 6 -18.15 0.84 0.30
N ASN A 7 -18.49 1.44 1.45
CA ASN A 7 -17.86 2.66 1.94
C ASN A 7 -16.36 2.39 2.11
N MET A 8 -15.57 2.73 1.09
CA MET A 8 -14.11 2.63 1.14
C MET A 8 -13.59 3.62 2.18
N TYR A 9 -12.52 3.25 2.88
CA TYR A 9 -11.83 4.15 3.78
C TYR A 9 -11.23 5.34 3.02
N VAL A 10 -11.51 6.55 3.51
CA VAL A 10 -10.93 7.80 3.01
C VAL A 10 -9.75 8.17 3.91
N SER A 11 -8.54 8.15 3.35
CA SER A 11 -7.35 8.62 4.06
C SER A 11 -7.40 10.13 4.25
N SER A 12 -7.00 10.61 5.42
CA SER A 12 -6.80 12.04 5.69
C SER A 12 -5.61 12.65 4.92
N LYS A 13 -4.81 11.82 4.24
CA LYS A 13 -3.63 12.23 3.48
C LYS A 13 -4.00 12.54 2.03
N SER A 14 -3.40 13.60 1.48
CA SER A 14 -3.61 14.03 0.08
C SER A 14 -2.35 13.85 -0.78
N VAL A 15 -2.53 13.78 -2.10
CA VAL A 15 -1.44 13.69 -3.08
C VAL A 15 -0.78 15.08 -3.34
N SER A 16 -1.10 16.10 -2.54
CA SER A 16 -0.71 17.50 -2.76
C SER A 16 0.81 17.73 -2.84
N LYS A 17 1.23 18.82 -3.53
CA LYS A 17 2.63 19.10 -3.91
C LYS A 17 3.53 19.54 -2.75
N ASN A 18 2.95 19.99 -1.65
CA ASN A 18 3.70 20.64 -0.58
C ASN A 18 4.23 19.56 0.38
N ASN A 19 5.53 19.62 0.72
CA ASN A 19 6.20 18.76 1.72
C ASN A 19 6.77 17.39 1.29
N LEU A 20 7.19 17.23 0.03
CA LEU A 20 7.82 15.99 -0.47
C LEU A 20 9.12 15.59 0.28
N SER A 21 9.97 16.56 0.62
CA SER A 21 11.28 16.27 1.26
C SER A 21 11.09 15.62 2.63
N LYS A 22 10.18 16.18 3.43
CA LYS A 22 9.78 15.65 4.74
C LYS A 22 9.19 14.25 4.61
N LEU A 23 8.25 14.06 3.69
CA LEU A 23 7.64 12.76 3.41
C LEU A 23 8.67 11.67 3.09
N ARG A 24 9.65 11.98 2.25
CA ARG A 24 10.73 11.04 1.89
C ARG A 24 11.55 10.66 3.11
N SER A 25 11.90 11.62 3.96
CA SER A 25 12.64 11.37 5.20
C SER A 25 11.84 10.47 6.15
N ASP A 26 10.56 10.76 6.35
CA ASP A 26 9.69 10.01 7.27
C ASP A 26 9.47 8.58 6.78
N LEU A 27 9.21 8.38 5.48
CA LEU A 27 9.09 7.07 4.86
C LEU A 27 10.40 6.28 4.96
N ASN A 28 11.54 6.91 4.65
CA ASN A 28 12.84 6.25 4.79
C ASN A 28 13.12 5.84 6.24
N ARG A 29 12.75 6.68 7.21
CA ARG A 29 12.88 6.36 8.64
C ARG A 29 12.01 5.16 9.00
N PHE A 30 10.73 5.18 8.62
CA PHE A 30 9.79 4.10 8.82
C PHE A 30 10.28 2.76 8.25
N LEU A 31 10.82 2.79 7.03
CA LEU A 31 11.38 1.63 6.34
C LEU A 31 12.71 1.16 6.94
N LYS A 32 13.42 2.00 7.70
CA LYS A 32 14.61 1.56 8.46
C LYS A 32 14.24 0.93 9.80
N THR A 33 13.24 1.48 10.50
CA THR A 33 12.90 1.08 11.88
C THR A 33 11.94 -0.10 11.94
N THR A 34 10.85 -0.07 11.17
CA THR A 34 9.71 -0.98 11.40
C THR A 34 9.54 -1.98 10.27
N LYS A 35 9.79 -1.54 9.02
CA LYS A 35 9.72 -2.37 7.78
C LYS A 35 8.39 -3.11 7.57
N SER A 36 7.36 -2.84 8.37
CA SER A 36 6.10 -3.56 8.32
C SER A 36 4.93 -2.73 8.82
N VAL A 37 3.74 -3.01 8.28
CA VAL A 37 2.48 -2.40 8.70
C VAL A 37 1.51 -3.54 9.02
N TYR A 38 0.76 -3.40 10.11
CA TYR A 38 -0.35 -4.31 10.36
C TYR A 38 -1.50 -3.98 9.41
N CYS A 39 -1.86 -4.93 8.54
CA CYS A 39 -2.96 -4.80 7.62
C CYS A 39 -4.24 -5.28 8.29
N LYS A 40 -5.21 -4.37 8.44
CA LYS A 40 -6.47 -4.68 9.14
C LYS A 40 -7.29 -5.72 8.40
N ALA A 41 -7.42 -5.58 7.08
CA ALA A 41 -8.16 -6.52 6.24
C ALA A 41 -7.55 -7.94 6.23
N HIS A 42 -6.21 -8.04 6.19
CA HIS A 42 -5.49 -9.32 6.17
C HIS A 42 -5.26 -9.92 7.57
N LYS A 43 -5.42 -9.10 8.63
CA LYS A 43 -5.10 -9.43 10.03
C LYS A 43 -3.66 -9.93 10.22
N LYS A 44 -2.72 -9.46 9.39
CA LYS A 44 -1.29 -9.82 9.45
C LYS A 44 -0.40 -8.60 9.23
N ARG A 45 0.85 -8.73 9.66
CA ARG A 45 1.90 -7.75 9.33
C ARG A 45 2.39 -7.96 7.91
N ILE A 46 2.26 -6.92 7.10
CA ILE A 46 2.79 -6.84 5.76
C ILE A 46 4.17 -6.21 5.83
N TYR A 47 5.20 -6.97 5.49
CA TYR A 47 6.57 -6.48 5.39
C TYR A 47 6.75 -5.72 4.07
N LEU A 48 7.26 -4.50 4.13
CA LEU A 48 7.42 -3.58 3.00
C LEU A 48 8.86 -3.57 2.47
N ASP A 49 9.60 -4.67 2.67
CA ASP A 49 11.05 -4.76 2.43
C ASP A 49 11.46 -4.46 0.98
N LYS A 50 10.65 -4.85 -0.02
CA LYS A 50 10.96 -4.70 -1.46
C LYS A 50 10.45 -3.40 -2.10
N LEU A 51 9.78 -2.56 -1.32
CA LEU A 51 9.11 -1.37 -1.83
C LEU A 51 9.97 -0.11 -2.00
N PRO A 52 10.96 0.18 -1.13
CA PRO A 52 11.72 1.42 -1.19
C PRO A 52 12.44 1.58 -2.54
N GLU A 53 13.09 0.51 -3.00
CA GLU A 53 13.90 0.49 -4.24
C GLU A 53 13.03 0.75 -5.48
N ALA A 54 11.86 0.09 -5.57
CA ALA A 54 10.95 0.23 -6.70
C ALA A 54 10.34 1.65 -6.84
N LEU A 55 10.27 2.41 -5.73
CA LEU A 55 9.70 3.76 -5.69
C LEU A 55 10.75 4.86 -5.94
N THR A 56 12.01 4.65 -5.54
CA THR A 56 13.04 5.70 -5.58
C THR A 56 13.70 5.91 -6.94
N GLU A 57 13.75 4.88 -7.79
CA GLU A 57 14.54 4.89 -9.04
C GLU A 57 13.76 5.32 -10.30
N ARG A 58 12.48 5.67 -10.16
CA ARG A 58 11.57 5.87 -11.31
C ARG A 58 11.29 7.35 -11.60
N LYS A 59 11.03 7.68 -12.87
CA LYS A 59 10.72 9.05 -13.36
C LYS A 59 9.61 9.76 -12.57
N ASN A 60 8.63 9.01 -12.04
CA ASN A 60 7.50 9.52 -11.26
C ASN A 60 7.63 9.32 -9.74
N ARG A 61 8.86 9.22 -9.20
CA ARG A 61 9.12 8.96 -7.77
C ARG A 61 8.31 9.86 -6.82
N LYS A 62 8.12 11.13 -7.18
CA LYS A 62 7.42 12.12 -6.35
C LYS A 62 5.95 11.75 -6.12
N SER A 63 5.25 11.35 -7.18
CA SER A 63 3.84 10.94 -7.10
C SER A 63 3.72 9.60 -6.38
N ARG A 64 4.60 8.65 -6.72
CA ARG A 64 4.59 7.31 -6.14
C ARG A 64 4.84 7.27 -4.63
N LEU A 65 5.75 8.10 -4.11
CA LEU A 65 6.00 8.20 -2.67
C LEU A 65 4.77 8.69 -1.90
N LYS A 66 3.98 9.60 -2.49
CA LYS A 66 2.75 10.10 -1.86
C LYS A 66 1.65 9.05 -1.86
N VAL A 67 1.41 8.43 -3.02
CA VAL A 67 0.47 7.31 -3.15
C VAL A 67 0.82 6.20 -2.16
N PHE A 68 2.10 5.96 -1.93
CA PHE A 68 2.55 4.98 -0.95
C PHE A 68 2.26 5.36 0.50
N ASP A 69 2.50 6.62 0.89
CA ASP A 69 2.20 7.07 2.25
C ASP A 69 0.70 7.01 2.57
N ILE A 70 -0.14 7.27 1.57
CA ILE A 70 -1.59 7.07 1.63
C ILE A 70 -1.91 5.58 1.71
N ALA A 71 -1.26 4.74 0.90
CA ALA A 71 -1.46 3.29 0.93
C ALA A 71 -1.14 2.68 2.30
N ILE A 72 -0.07 3.12 2.98
CA ILE A 72 0.24 2.71 4.35
C ILE A 72 -0.92 3.02 5.30
N ASP A 73 -1.55 4.19 5.14
CA ASP A 73 -2.68 4.60 5.97
C ASP A 73 -3.93 3.75 5.70
N ILE A 74 -4.25 3.53 4.42
CA ILE A 74 -5.35 2.66 4.00
C ILE A 74 -5.15 1.24 4.55
N LEU A 75 -3.95 0.66 4.45
CA LEU A 75 -3.65 -0.69 4.97
C LEU A 75 -3.99 -0.85 6.46
N LYS A 76 -3.80 0.20 7.26
CA LYS A 76 -4.06 0.16 8.71
C LYS A 76 -5.55 0.21 9.05
N HIS A 77 -6.38 0.77 8.17
CA HIS A 77 -7.76 1.12 8.50
C HIS A 77 -8.81 0.38 7.68
N GLU A 78 -8.52 0.08 6.41
CA GLU A 78 -9.43 -0.57 5.47
C GLU A 78 -9.67 -2.03 5.92
N PRO A 79 -10.93 -2.42 6.19
CA PRO A 79 -11.25 -3.79 6.58
C PRO A 79 -11.48 -4.72 5.39
N VAL A 80 -11.65 -4.20 4.17
CA VAL A 80 -12.02 -5.01 3.00
C VAL A 80 -10.80 -5.47 2.22
N LEU A 81 -10.79 -6.77 1.90
CA LEU A 81 -9.76 -7.45 1.13
C LEU A 81 -10.41 -8.24 0.00
N LYS A 82 -9.95 -8.03 -1.24
CA LYS A 82 -10.31 -8.90 -2.36
C LYS A 82 -9.15 -9.82 -2.66
N GLU A 83 -9.35 -11.12 -2.45
CA GLU A 83 -8.36 -12.15 -2.81
C GLU A 83 -8.53 -12.56 -4.28
N SER A 84 -7.40 -12.80 -4.95
CA SER A 84 -7.34 -13.36 -6.30
C SER A 84 -6.08 -14.20 -6.47
N ILE A 85 -6.14 -15.23 -7.32
CA ILE A 85 -4.95 -16.00 -7.69
C ILE A 85 -4.51 -15.54 -9.08
N LYS A 86 -3.27 -15.07 -9.20
CA LYS A 86 -2.68 -14.64 -10.48
C LYS A 86 -1.32 -15.31 -10.66
N ASN A 87 -1.14 -16.02 -11.77
CA ASN A 87 0.11 -16.71 -12.12
C ASN A 87 0.66 -17.63 -11.00
N GLY A 88 -0.23 -18.32 -10.28
CA GLY A 88 0.14 -19.19 -9.15
C GLY A 88 0.49 -18.46 -7.85
N PHE A 89 0.39 -17.12 -7.81
CA PHE A 89 0.58 -16.31 -6.62
C PHE A 89 -0.75 -15.83 -6.06
N VAL A 90 -0.89 -15.89 -4.72
CA VAL A 90 -2.01 -15.25 -4.03
C VAL A 90 -1.77 -13.74 -4.03
N CYS A 91 -2.70 -13.03 -4.66
CA CYS A 91 -2.71 -11.58 -4.80
C CYS A 91 -3.93 -11.02 -4.10
N TYR A 92 -3.69 -10.09 -3.20
CA TYR A 92 -4.75 -9.35 -2.54
C TYR A 92 -4.86 -7.94 -3.09
N GLU A 93 -6.08 -7.47 -3.24
CA GLU A 93 -6.40 -6.10 -3.63
C GLU A 93 -7.17 -5.42 -2.50
N ILE A 94 -6.65 -4.27 -2.08
CA ILE A 94 -7.28 -3.36 -1.11
C ILE A 94 -7.47 -2.04 -1.83
N LYS A 95 -8.63 -1.41 -1.64
CA LYS A 95 -8.99 -0.14 -2.25
C LYS A 95 -9.31 0.87 -1.16
N GLY A 96 -8.90 2.11 -1.37
CA GLY A 96 -9.27 3.23 -0.52
C GLY A 96 -9.26 4.52 -1.32
N LEU A 97 -9.60 5.62 -0.68
CA LEU A 97 -9.61 6.94 -1.29
C LEU A 97 -8.55 7.82 -0.62
N ASP A 98 -7.98 8.75 -1.38
CA ASP A 98 -7.24 9.89 -0.80
C ASP A 98 -8.21 10.98 -0.32
N ALA A 99 -7.67 12.03 0.31
CA ALA A 99 -8.47 13.17 0.77
C ALA A 99 -9.19 13.94 -0.37
N ASP A 100 -8.77 13.74 -1.63
CA ASP A 100 -9.40 14.33 -2.82
C ASP A 100 -10.43 13.37 -3.46
N ASN A 101 -10.81 12.27 -2.78
CA ASN A 101 -11.68 11.20 -3.29
C ASN A 101 -11.14 10.44 -4.52
N LYS A 102 -9.82 10.43 -4.73
CA LYS A 102 -9.20 9.64 -5.79
C LYS A 102 -8.96 8.22 -5.32
N GLU A 103 -9.33 7.24 -6.14
CA GLU A 103 -9.17 5.82 -5.82
C GLU A 103 -7.70 5.40 -5.83
N ILE A 104 -7.26 4.83 -4.71
CA ILE A 104 -5.94 4.23 -4.51
C ILE A 104 -6.13 2.71 -4.45
N ILE A 105 -5.49 2.01 -5.37
CA ILE A 105 -5.50 0.54 -5.44
C ILE A 105 -4.18 0.04 -4.89
N ILE A 106 -4.26 -0.87 -3.92
CA ILE A 106 -3.12 -1.51 -3.27
C ILE A 106 -3.16 -3.00 -3.58
N HIS A 107 -2.16 -3.48 -4.31
CA HIS A 107 -1.93 -4.89 -4.56
C HIS A 107 -0.88 -5.42 -3.59
N ILE A 108 -1.17 -6.55 -2.98
CA ILE A 108 -0.27 -7.26 -2.07
C ILE A 108 -0.09 -8.67 -2.64
N ARG A 109 1.12 -8.99 -3.11
CA ARG A 109 1.47 -10.35 -3.54
C ARG A 109 2.19 -11.08 -2.42
N GLU A 110 1.70 -12.27 -2.08
CA GLU A 110 2.42 -13.18 -1.17
C GLU A 110 3.58 -13.86 -1.90
N GLU A 111 4.77 -13.77 -1.31
CA GLU A 111 5.98 -14.46 -1.73
C GLU A 111 6.51 -15.33 -0.60
N LYS A 112 7.10 -16.47 -0.94
CA LYS A 112 7.85 -17.28 0.01
C LYS A 112 9.11 -16.51 0.40
N GLY A 113 9.25 -16.18 1.69
CA GLY A 113 10.47 -15.57 2.18
C GLY A 113 11.61 -16.58 2.31
N PRO A 114 12.83 -16.09 2.60
CA PRO A 114 14.02 -16.93 2.74
C PRO A 114 13.98 -17.85 3.97
N LYS A 115 13.05 -17.62 4.91
CA LYS A 115 12.81 -18.48 6.07
C LYS A 115 11.46 -19.18 5.90
N LYS A 116 11.37 -20.45 6.32
CA LYS A 116 10.21 -21.34 6.14
C LYS A 116 8.87 -20.72 6.61
N ASP A 117 8.92 -19.84 7.61
CA ASP A 117 7.73 -19.19 8.20
C ASP A 117 7.58 -17.71 7.87
N ARG A 118 8.48 -17.12 7.09
CA ARG A 118 8.40 -15.71 6.71
C ARG A 118 7.71 -15.59 5.36
N LYS A 119 6.47 -15.10 5.33
CA LYS A 119 5.86 -14.60 4.09
C LYS A 119 6.38 -13.20 3.82
N LEU A 120 6.95 -12.99 2.63
CA LEU A 120 7.27 -11.66 2.13
C LEU A 120 6.05 -11.14 1.37
N TYR A 121 5.83 -9.84 1.47
CA TYR A 121 4.72 -9.20 0.79
C TYR A 121 5.27 -8.16 -0.17
N PHE A 122 5.05 -8.38 -1.47
CA PHE A 122 5.33 -7.36 -2.45
C PHE A 122 4.10 -6.48 -2.58
N VAL A 123 4.20 -5.24 -2.09
CA VAL A 123 3.13 -4.26 -2.21
C VAL A 123 3.29 -3.49 -3.52
N SER A 124 2.19 -3.06 -4.12
CA SER A 124 2.19 -2.16 -5.26
C SER A 124 0.98 -1.25 -5.13
N CYS A 125 1.16 0.04 -5.34
CA CYS A 125 0.11 1.02 -5.14
C CYS A 125 -0.01 1.94 -6.36
N PHE A 126 -1.25 2.15 -6.81
CA PHE A 126 -1.55 2.91 -8.02
C PHE A 126 -2.75 3.82 -7.79
N LEU A 127 -2.72 4.99 -8.41
CA LEU A 127 -3.88 5.87 -8.52
C LEU A 127 -4.72 5.38 -9.70
N ARG A 128 -6.02 5.15 -9.51
CA ARG A 128 -6.91 4.88 -10.64
C ARG A 128 -7.26 6.23 -11.29
N SER A 129 -6.79 6.40 -12.52
CA SER A 129 -7.11 7.51 -13.42
C SER A 129 -8.44 7.31 -14.11
#